data_AF-A0AAV2YJV8-F1
#
_entry.id   AF-A0AAV2YJV8-F1
#
_cell.length_a   1.000
_cell.length_b   1.000
_cell.length_c   1.000
_cell.angle_alpha   90.00
_cell.angle_beta   90.00
_cell.angle_gamma   90.00
#
_symmetry.space_group_name_H-M   'P 1'
#
loop_
_entity.id
_entity.type
_entity.pdbx_description
1 polymer ?
#
loop_
_entity_poly.entity_id
_entity_poly.type
_entity_poly.pdbx_seq_one_letter_code
_entity_poly.pdbx_strand_id
1 'polypeptide(L)'
;MHCVACIAMRCRIALRDRSGVPARCCRKEYPIEYVAEVLTTREKHTYDRFMQAQCWQTRGLHSDQEYIRVIRNLSFQLCPGCGIGVERTSGCNHMACPRGHEFCYRCGVIWKRCDCPQS
;
A
#
# COMPACT_ATOMS: atom_id res chain seq x y z
N MET A 1 12.72 4.45 18.91
CA MET A 1 13.93 5.04 18.30
C MET A 1 14.86 3.90 17.92
N HIS A 2 15.35 3.82 16.69
CA HIS A 2 16.26 2.75 16.26
C HIS A 2 17.67 3.29 16.20
N CYS A 3 18.62 2.58 16.79
CA CYS A 3 20.02 3.00 16.79
C CYS A 3 20.70 2.69 15.44
N VAL A 4 21.69 3.49 15.05
CA VAL A 4 22.46 3.30 13.80
C VAL A 4 23.05 1.89 13.72
N ALA A 5 23.63 1.40 14.83
CA ALA A 5 24.16 0.04 14.91
C ALA A 5 23.08 -1.04 14.71
N CYS A 6 21.87 -0.80 15.19
CA CYS A 6 20.73 -1.70 15.07
C CYS A 6 20.28 -1.82 13.61
N ILE A 7 20.22 -0.68 12.91
CA ILE A 7 19.85 -0.61 11.49
C ILE A 7 20.92 -1.32 10.66
N ALA A 8 22.21 -1.04 10.91
CA ALA A 8 23.33 -1.69 10.25
C ALA A 8 23.30 -3.22 10.42
N MET A 9 23.10 -3.69 11.66
CA MET A 9 22.99 -5.13 11.97
C MET A 9 21.84 -5.77 11.20
N ARG A 10 20.64 -5.16 11.23
CA ARG A 10 19.46 -5.68 10.53
C ARG A 10 19.65 -5.71 9.03
N CYS A 11 20.27 -4.68 8.43
CA CYS A 11 20.56 -4.66 7.00
C CYS A 11 21.56 -5.77 6.61
N ARG A 12 22.63 -5.97 7.37
CA ARG A 12 23.60 -7.04 7.09
C ARG A 12 23.03 -8.45 7.27
N ILE A 13 22.12 -8.65 8.22
CA ILE A 13 21.37 -9.91 8.34
C ILE A 13 20.49 -10.10 7.09
N ALA A 14 19.76 -9.06 6.66
CA ALA A 14 18.93 -9.08 5.46
C ALA A 14 19.74 -9.33 4.17
N LEU A 15 21.02 -8.96 4.13
CA LEU A 15 21.90 -9.26 3.00
C LEU A 15 22.33 -10.73 2.91
N ARG A 16 22.13 -11.54 3.96
CA ARG A 16 22.42 -12.98 3.94
C ARG A 16 21.31 -13.81 3.30
N ASP A 17 20.07 -13.37 3.45
CA ASP A 17 18.90 -13.98 2.82
C ASP A 17 18.06 -12.88 2.18
N ARG A 18 17.95 -12.94 0.85
CA ARG A 18 17.14 -11.99 0.09
C ARG A 18 15.70 -11.90 0.62
N SER A 19 15.12 -12.84 1.34
CA SER A 19 13.76 -12.67 1.90
C SER A 19 13.68 -11.60 3.01
N GLY A 20 14.81 -11.20 3.58
CA GLY A 20 14.90 -10.25 4.69
C GLY A 20 14.99 -8.78 4.30
N VAL A 21 15.17 -8.47 3.01
CA VAL A 21 15.06 -7.11 2.45
C VAL A 21 13.60 -6.86 2.06
N PRO A 22 12.99 -5.67 2.23
CA PRO A 22 13.53 -4.51 2.90
C PRO A 22 13.74 -4.77 4.40
N ALA A 23 14.88 -4.32 4.90
CA ALA A 23 15.22 -4.45 6.31
C ALA A 23 14.16 -3.75 7.17
N ARG A 24 13.75 -4.43 8.25
CA ARG A 24 12.64 -4.00 9.11
C ARG A 24 12.88 -4.39 10.57
N CYS A 25 12.17 -3.71 11.47
CA CYS A 25 12.09 -4.08 12.89
C CYS A 25 10.63 -4.09 13.35
N CYS A 26 10.22 -5.14 14.06
CA CYS A 26 8.85 -5.27 14.59
C CYS A 26 7.75 -5.00 13.53
N ARG A 27 7.98 -5.44 12.28
CA ARG A 27 7.14 -5.26 11.07
C ARG A 27 7.20 -3.89 10.37
N LYS A 28 7.91 -2.90 10.90
CA LYS A 28 8.09 -1.60 10.24
C LYS A 28 9.40 -1.56 9.46
N GLU A 29 9.30 -1.27 8.16
CA GLU A 29 10.45 -1.07 7.27
C GLU A 29 11.24 0.16 7.71
N TYR A 30 12.57 0.09 7.57
CA TYR A 30 13.42 1.24 7.78
C TYR A 30 13.31 2.22 6.60
N PRO A 31 13.32 3.54 6.85
CA PRO A 31 13.46 4.53 5.78
C PRO A 31 14.72 4.26 4.93
N ILE A 32 14.61 4.46 3.62
CA ILE A 32 15.67 4.10 2.67
C ILE A 32 16.93 4.92 2.88
N GLU A 33 16.79 6.17 3.31
CA GLU A 33 17.87 7.07 3.68
C GLU A 33 18.70 6.49 4.84
N TYR A 34 18.05 5.93 5.86
CA TYR A 34 18.75 5.34 7.01
C TYR A 34 19.47 4.05 6.65
N VAL A 35 18.91 3.29 5.70
CA VAL A 35 19.58 2.10 5.16
C VAL A 35 20.81 2.50 4.34
N ALA A 36 20.68 3.53 3.51
CA ALA A 36 21.78 4.02 2.68
C ALA A 36 22.95 4.56 3.51
N GLU A 37 22.70 5.16 4.67
CA GLU A 37 23.72 5.68 5.59
C GLU A 37 24.55 4.57 6.28
N VAL A 38 23.98 3.39 6.51
CA VAL A 38 24.65 2.33 7.29
C VAL A 38 25.35 1.26 6.45
N LEU A 39 25.12 1.26 5.13
CA LEU A 39 25.67 0.29 4.20
C LEU A 39 26.88 0.85 3.45
N THR A 40 27.90 0.03 3.27
CA THR A 40 28.99 0.32 2.33
C THR A 40 28.47 0.30 0.89
N THR A 41 29.21 0.89 -0.06
CA THR A 41 28.84 0.89 -1.49
C THR A 41 28.56 -0.52 -2.03
N ARG A 42 29.35 -1.52 -1.63
CA ARG A 42 29.18 -2.91 -2.08
C ARG A 42 27.95 -3.58 -1.47
N GLU A 43 27.70 -3.34 -0.18
CA GLU A 43 26.50 -3.81 0.50
C GLU A 43 25.25 -3.13 -0.07
N LYS A 44 25.30 -1.82 -0.32
CA LYS A 44 24.23 -1.04 -0.93
C LYS A 44 23.88 -1.55 -2.32
N HIS A 45 24.87 -1.80 -3.19
CA HIS A 45 24.62 -2.39 -4.51
C HIS A 45 23.94 -3.76 -4.41
N THR A 46 24.32 -4.59 -3.43
CA THR A 46 23.67 -5.88 -3.18
C THR A 46 22.24 -5.70 -2.66
N TYR A 47 22.04 -4.75 -1.75
CA TYR A 47 20.73 -4.38 -1.19
C TYR A 47 19.80 -3.88 -2.29
N ASP A 48 20.25 -2.97 -3.14
CA ASP A 48 19.50 -2.40 -4.27
C ASP A 48 19.12 -3.50 -5.27
N ARG A 49 20.06 -4.40 -5.58
CA ARG A 49 19.77 -5.58 -6.41
C ARG A 49 18.70 -6.45 -5.77
N PHE A 50 18.73 -6.69 -4.46
CA PHE A 50 17.66 -7.43 -3.79
C PHE A 50 16.34 -6.66 -3.85
N MET A 51 16.31 -5.38 -3.47
CA MET A 51 15.13 -4.50 -3.57
C MET A 51 14.50 -4.51 -4.97
N GLN A 52 15.29 -4.60 -6.03
CA GLN A 52 14.80 -4.69 -7.42
C GLN A 52 14.42 -6.12 -7.83
N ALA A 53 15.15 -7.14 -7.36
CA ALA A 53 14.94 -8.53 -7.73
C ALA A 53 13.80 -9.21 -6.97
N GLN A 54 13.35 -8.62 -5.87
CA GLN A 54 12.14 -9.11 -5.23
C GLN A 54 10.91 -8.35 -5.76
N CYS A 55 9.84 -9.08 -6.04
CA CYS A 55 8.59 -8.57 -6.60
C CYS A 55 7.81 -7.75 -5.55
N TRP A 56 8.41 -6.69 -5.00
CA TRP A 56 7.74 -5.81 -4.01
C TRP A 56 6.66 -4.96 -4.65
N GLN A 57 6.83 -4.60 -5.93
CA GLN A 57 5.79 -3.90 -6.68
C GLN A 57 4.51 -4.76 -6.82
N THR A 58 4.59 -6.08 -6.67
CA THR A 58 3.47 -6.99 -6.89
C THR A 58 2.72 -7.38 -5.62
N ARG A 59 3.23 -7.05 -4.42
CA ARG A 59 2.52 -7.30 -3.14
C ARG A 59 1.40 -6.30 -2.84
N GLY A 60 1.15 -5.33 -3.72
CA GLY A 60 -0.02 -4.46 -3.70
C GLY A 60 -0.68 -4.25 -5.06
N LEU A 61 -0.47 -5.12 -6.06
CA LEU A 61 -1.04 -4.85 -7.40
C LEU A 61 -1.63 -6.04 -8.14
N HIS A 62 -1.16 -7.30 -8.02
CA HIS A 62 -1.87 -8.37 -8.76
C HIS A 62 -3.21 -8.71 -8.10
N SER A 63 -3.22 -8.91 -6.77
CA SER A 63 -4.46 -9.14 -6.04
C SER A 63 -5.37 -7.91 -6.03
N ASP A 64 -4.80 -6.70 -5.90
CA ASP A 64 -5.60 -5.48 -5.83
C ASP A 64 -6.21 -5.14 -7.20
N GLN A 65 -5.50 -5.37 -8.30
CA GLN A 65 -6.08 -5.21 -9.63
C GLN A 65 -7.18 -6.24 -9.92
N GLU A 66 -6.98 -7.51 -9.56
CA GLU A 66 -8.03 -8.53 -9.68
C GLU A 66 -9.24 -8.22 -8.78
N TYR A 67 -9.01 -7.75 -7.55
CA TYR A 67 -10.07 -7.30 -6.66
C TYR A 67 -10.85 -6.12 -7.25
N ILE A 68 -10.15 -5.09 -7.72
CA ILE A 68 -10.76 -3.92 -8.37
C ILE A 68 -11.57 -4.35 -9.60
N ARG A 69 -11.08 -5.31 -10.39
CA ARG A 69 -11.82 -5.89 -11.53
C ARG A 69 -13.11 -6.56 -11.06
N VAL A 70 -13.05 -7.42 -10.03
CA VAL A 70 -14.24 -8.08 -9.46
C VAL A 70 -15.25 -7.06 -8.96
N ILE A 71 -14.81 -6.06 -8.18
CA ILE A 71 -15.68 -4.99 -7.67
C ILE A 71 -16.37 -4.24 -8.82
N ARG A 72 -15.62 -3.86 -9.85
CA ARG A 72 -16.20 -3.18 -11.04
C ARG A 72 -17.16 -4.08 -11.82
N ASN A 73 -16.85 -5.37 -11.96
CA ASN A 73 -17.71 -6.34 -12.65
C ASN A 73 -19.04 -6.55 -11.90
N LEU A 74 -19.01 -6.48 -10.56
CA LEU A 74 -20.21 -6.51 -9.71
C LEU A 74 -20.94 -5.16 -9.68
N SER A 75 -20.47 -4.15 -10.43
CA SER A 75 -20.97 -2.77 -10.40
C SER A 75 -20.90 -2.13 -9.01
N PHE A 76 -19.99 -2.60 -8.16
CA PHE A 76 -19.74 -2.03 -6.84
C PHE A 76 -18.79 -0.83 -6.95
N GLN A 77 -18.86 0.07 -5.97
CA GLN A 77 -17.99 1.24 -5.92
C GLN A 77 -16.93 1.12 -4.83
N LEU A 78 -15.70 1.54 -5.12
CA LEU A 78 -14.61 1.52 -4.15
C LEU A 78 -14.71 2.71 -3.20
N CYS A 79 -14.59 2.45 -1.90
CA CYS A 79 -14.45 3.50 -0.91
C CYS A 79 -13.12 4.26 -1.10
N PRO A 80 -13.12 5.59 -1.26
CA PRO A 80 -11.90 6.37 -1.48
C PRO A 80 -10.95 6.42 -0.27
N GLY A 81 -11.44 6.08 0.94
CA GLY A 81 -10.64 6.09 2.15
C GLY A 81 -9.96 4.76 2.46
N CYS A 82 -10.65 3.63 2.25
CA CYS A 82 -10.16 2.31 2.68
C CYS A 82 -10.19 1.22 1.59
N GLY A 83 -10.68 1.51 0.38
CA GLY A 83 -10.57 0.62 -0.77
C GLY A 83 -11.51 -0.60 -0.79
N ILE A 84 -12.38 -0.78 0.19
CA ILE A 84 -13.44 -1.81 0.17
C ILE A 84 -14.49 -1.45 -0.89
N GLY A 85 -14.92 -2.44 -1.67
CA GLY A 85 -16.08 -2.35 -2.54
C GLY A 85 -17.39 -2.31 -1.77
N VAL A 86 -18.26 -1.38 -2.15
CA VAL A 86 -19.57 -1.14 -1.55
C VAL A 86 -20.64 -1.33 -2.61
N GLU A 87 -21.67 -2.10 -2.27
CA GLU A 87 -22.85 -2.31 -3.10
C GLU A 87 -23.82 -1.11 -3.03
N ARG A 88 -24.55 -0.83 -4.11
CA ARG A 88 -25.59 0.20 -4.11
C ARG A 88 -26.84 -0.34 -3.44
N THR A 89 -27.27 0.27 -2.34
CA THR A 89 -28.46 -0.20 -1.60
C THR A 89 -29.76 0.48 -2.00
N SER A 90 -29.75 1.70 -2.56
CA SER A 90 -30.95 2.33 -3.16
C SER A 90 -30.62 3.59 -3.96
N GLY A 91 -31.62 4.19 -4.63
CA GLY A 91 -31.53 5.23 -5.66
C GLY A 91 -30.73 6.51 -5.37
N CYS A 92 -30.17 6.68 -4.17
CA CYS A 92 -29.32 7.82 -3.86
C CYS A 92 -27.86 7.61 -4.29
N ASN A 93 -27.16 8.69 -4.67
CA ASN A 93 -25.71 8.66 -4.91
C ASN A 93 -24.87 8.78 -3.62
N HIS A 94 -25.46 9.08 -2.47
CA HIS A 94 -24.77 9.17 -1.17
C HIS A 94 -24.63 7.80 -0.53
N MET A 95 -23.40 7.31 -0.38
CA MET A 95 -23.12 6.01 0.23
C MET A 95 -22.10 6.12 1.35
N ALA A 96 -22.22 5.23 2.33
CA ALA A 96 -21.29 5.12 3.45
C ALA A 96 -20.68 3.72 3.50
N CYS A 97 -19.36 3.65 3.63
CA CYS A 97 -18.63 2.41 3.87
C CYS A 97 -18.85 1.92 5.32
N PRO A 98 -18.74 0.61 5.61
CA PRO A 98 -18.79 0.08 6.99
C PRO A 98 -17.82 0.73 7.99
N ARG A 99 -16.77 1.39 7.49
CA ARG A 99 -15.80 2.18 8.29
C ARG A 99 -16.20 3.65 8.50
N GLY A 100 -17.36 4.07 8.02
CA GLY A 100 -17.90 5.43 8.22
C GLY A 100 -17.51 6.47 7.17
N HIS A 101 -16.75 6.13 6.13
CA HIS A 101 -16.43 7.07 5.05
C HIS A 101 -17.62 7.27 4.12
N GLU A 102 -18.02 8.52 3.91
CA GLU A 102 -19.11 8.91 3.01
C GLU A 102 -18.58 9.34 1.65
N PHE A 103 -19.17 8.82 0.57
CA PHE A 103 -18.73 9.09 -0.80
C PHE A 103 -19.88 9.01 -1.80
N CYS A 104 -19.64 9.58 -2.99
CA CYS A 104 -20.56 9.51 -4.10
C CYS A 104 -20.41 8.15 -4.81
N TYR A 105 -21.49 7.38 -4.90
CA TYR A 105 -21.48 6.08 -5.58
C TYR A 105 -21.13 6.20 -7.06
N ARG A 106 -21.52 7.31 -7.71
CA ARG A 106 -21.29 7.54 -9.14
C ARG A 106 -19.81 7.71 -9.49
N CYS A 107 -19.07 8.48 -8.70
CA CYS A 107 -17.70 8.88 -9.04
C CYS A 107 -16.64 8.45 -8.02
N GLY A 108 -17.03 7.88 -6.88
CA GLY A 108 -16.11 7.43 -5.83
C GLY A 108 -15.44 8.57 -5.06
N VAL A 109 -15.82 9.83 -5.30
CA VAL A 109 -15.27 10.99 -4.59
C VAL A 109 -15.96 11.14 -3.23
N ILE A 110 -15.22 11.66 -2.24
CA ILE A 110 -15.76 12.03 -0.93
C ILE A 110 -17.05 12.85 -1.09
N TRP A 111 -18.06 12.55 -0.28
CA TRP A 111 -19.37 13.18 -0.37
C TRP A 111 -19.27 14.71 -0.31
N LYS A 112 -20.10 15.41 -1.11
CA LYS A 112 -20.08 16.88 -1.30
C LYS A 112 -18.79 17.47 -1.89
N ARG A 113 -17.86 16.65 -2.40
CA ARG A 113 -16.66 17.11 -3.13
C ARG A 113 -16.71 16.83 -4.63
N CYS A 114 -17.91 16.62 -5.17
CA CYS A 114 -18.15 16.38 -6.60
C CYS A 114 -19.42 17.08 -7.08
N ASP A 115 -19.47 17.40 -8.37
CA ASP A 115 -20.63 18.02 -9.03
C ASP A 115 -21.68 16.99 -9.50
N CYS A 116 -21.69 15.79 -8.91
CA CYS A 116 -22.68 14.78 -9.25
C CYS A 116 -24.06 15.15 -8.71
N PRO A 117 -25.15 14.81 -9.42
CA PRO A 117 -26.50 15.04 -8.94
C PRO A 117 -26.73 14.28 -7.63
N GLN A 118 -27.16 15.01 -6.62
CA GLN A 118 -27.49 14.50 -5.29
C GLN A 118 -28.96 14.06 -5.28
N SER A 119 -29.30 13.10 -6.14
CA SER A 119 -30.55 12.34 -6.05
C SER A 119 -30.40 11.25 -5.02
#